data_AF-G3TM72-F1
#
_entry.id   AF-G3TM72-F1
#
_cell.length_a   1.000
_cell.length_b   1.000
_cell.length_c   1.000
_cell.angle_alpha   90.00
_cell.angle_beta   90.00
_cell.angle_gamma   90.00
#
_symmetry.space_group_name_H-M   'P 1'
#
loop_
_entity.id
_entity.type
_entity.pdbx_description
1 polymer ?
#
loop_
_entity_poly.entity_id
_entity_poly.type
_entity_poly.pdbx_seq_one_letter_code
_entity_poly.pdbx_strand_id
1 'polypeptide(L)'
;MAQNLKDLAGRLPAGPRGMGMALKLLLGAGAVAYGVRESVFTVEGGHRAIFFNRIGGVQQDTILAEGLHFRIPWFQYPIIYDIRARPRKISSPTGSKDLQMVNISLRVLSRPNALELPSMYQRLGLDYEERVLPSIVNEVLKSVVAKFNASQLITQRAQVSLLIRRELTERAKDFSLILDDVAITELSFSREYTAAVEAKQVAQQEAQRAQFLVEKAKQEQRQKIVQAEGEAEAAKMLGEALSKNPGYIKLRKIRAAQNISKTIATSQNRIYLTADNLVLNLQDESFTRLHSDSLIKAKK
;
A
#
# COMPACT_ATOMS: atom_id res chain seq x y z
N MET A 1 -15.24 67.10 -4.29
CA MET A 1 -15.68 66.47 -5.56
C MET A 1 -17.18 66.61 -5.88
N ALA A 2 -18.03 67.16 -4.99
CA ALA A 2 -19.47 67.34 -5.26
C ALA A 2 -19.84 68.68 -5.94
N GLN A 3 -18.94 69.66 -6.01
CA GLN A 3 -19.20 70.98 -6.63
C GLN A 3 -18.96 70.98 -8.16
N ASN A 4 -17.95 70.26 -8.65
CA ASN A 4 -17.65 70.19 -10.09
C ASN A 4 -18.72 69.46 -10.93
N LEU A 5 -19.59 68.65 -10.30
CA LEU A 5 -20.72 67.99 -10.97
C LEU A 5 -21.92 68.92 -11.18
N LYS A 6 -22.09 69.95 -10.33
CA LYS A 6 -23.17 70.95 -10.48
C LYS A 6 -22.85 71.97 -11.56
N ASP A 7 -21.58 72.37 -11.70
CA ASP A 7 -21.16 73.33 -12.73
C ASP A 7 -21.12 72.72 -14.14
N LEU A 8 -20.95 71.40 -14.28
CA LEU A 8 -21.03 70.73 -15.58
C LEU A 8 -22.48 70.63 -16.10
N ALA A 9 -23.47 70.66 -15.20
CA ALA A 9 -24.90 70.59 -15.55
C ALA A 9 -25.48 71.93 -16.06
N GLY A 10 -24.80 73.05 -15.79
CA GLY A 10 -25.24 74.41 -16.17
C GLY A 10 -24.82 74.87 -17.57
N ARG A 11 -24.00 74.09 -18.30
CA ARG A 11 -23.43 74.46 -19.61
C ARG A 11 -23.94 73.61 -20.79
N LEU A 12 -25.11 73.00 -20.65
CA LEU A 12 -25.79 72.34 -21.78
C LEU A 12 -26.72 73.35 -22.48
N PRO A 13 -26.51 73.65 -23.77
CA PRO A 13 -27.40 74.54 -24.51
C PRO A 13 -28.81 73.93 -24.56
N ALA A 14 -29.83 74.77 -24.43
CA ALA A 14 -31.23 74.39 -24.50
C ALA A 14 -31.55 73.82 -25.89
N GLY A 15 -31.33 72.52 -26.06
CA GLY A 15 -31.76 71.75 -27.23
C GLY A 15 -33.29 71.73 -27.32
N PRO A 16 -33.83 71.40 -28.51
CA PRO A 16 -35.26 71.50 -28.82
C PRO A 16 -36.09 70.73 -27.77
N ARG A 17 -37.32 71.19 -27.49
CA ARG A 17 -38.21 70.74 -26.39
C ARG A 17 -38.48 69.21 -26.30
N GLY A 18 -38.01 68.40 -27.24
CA GLY A 18 -38.00 66.93 -27.18
C GLY A 18 -36.68 66.28 -26.72
N MET A 19 -35.54 66.98 -26.76
CA MET A 19 -34.21 66.45 -26.44
C MET A 19 -34.09 66.08 -24.95
N GLY A 20 -34.70 66.86 -24.05
CA GLY A 20 -34.72 66.55 -22.62
C GLY A 20 -35.60 65.35 -22.25
N MET A 21 -36.67 65.10 -23.02
CA MET A 21 -37.53 63.92 -22.86
C MET A 21 -36.86 62.67 -23.47
N ALA A 22 -36.22 62.81 -24.63
CA ALA A 22 -35.42 61.76 -25.25
C ALA A 22 -34.22 61.34 -24.37
N LEU A 23 -33.52 62.29 -23.76
CA LEU A 23 -32.42 62.00 -22.84
C LEU A 23 -32.90 61.27 -21.57
N LYS A 24 -34.05 61.66 -21.01
CA LYS A 24 -34.65 60.96 -19.85
C LYS A 24 -35.10 59.54 -20.21
N LEU A 25 -35.69 59.34 -21.40
CA LEU A 25 -36.06 58.02 -21.89
C LEU A 25 -34.83 57.14 -22.17
N LEU A 26 -33.76 57.70 -22.74
CA LEU A 26 -32.50 56.99 -22.95
C LEU A 26 -31.80 56.63 -21.63
N LEU A 27 -31.78 57.54 -20.65
CA LEU A 27 -31.25 57.26 -19.32
C LEU A 27 -32.10 56.21 -18.58
N GLY A 28 -33.43 56.29 -18.70
CA GLY A 28 -34.35 55.29 -18.15
C GLY A 28 -34.17 53.92 -18.79
N ALA A 29 -34.12 53.85 -20.13
CA ALA A 29 -33.88 52.62 -20.87
C ALA A 29 -32.50 52.03 -20.58
N GLY A 30 -31.46 52.88 -20.48
CA GLY A 30 -30.11 52.49 -20.10
C GLY A 30 -30.03 51.94 -18.68
N ALA A 31 -30.72 52.57 -17.72
CA ALA A 31 -30.80 52.10 -16.34
C ALA A 31 -31.53 50.75 -16.23
N VAL A 32 -32.62 50.55 -16.98
CA VAL A 32 -33.34 49.27 -17.03
C VAL A 32 -32.49 48.19 -17.69
N ALA A 33 -31.85 48.49 -18.83
CA ALA A 33 -30.96 47.53 -19.51
C ALA A 33 -29.76 47.13 -18.63
N TYR A 34 -29.16 48.10 -17.94
CA TYR A 34 -28.11 47.83 -16.96
C TYR A 34 -28.62 47.00 -15.78
N GLY A 35 -29.81 47.31 -15.28
CA GLY A 35 -30.48 46.56 -14.23
C GLY A 35 -30.72 45.11 -14.62
N VAL A 36 -31.27 44.84 -15.81
CA VAL A 36 -31.51 43.48 -16.33
C VAL A 36 -30.20 42.73 -16.52
N ARG A 37 -29.18 43.37 -17.12
CA ARG A 37 -27.86 42.76 -17.30
C ARG A 37 -27.24 42.36 -15.96
N GLU A 38 -27.33 43.22 -14.97
CA GLU A 38 -26.79 42.97 -13.63
C GLU A 38 -27.63 41.91 -12.87
N SER A 39 -28.92 41.82 -13.18
CA SER A 39 -29.85 40.86 -12.56
C SER A 39 -29.67 39.43 -13.07
N VAL A 40 -29.08 39.23 -14.25
CA VAL A 40 -28.84 37.90 -14.80
C VAL A 40 -27.48 37.39 -14.35
N PHE A 41 -27.44 36.18 -13.82
CA PHE A 41 -26.19 35.47 -13.57
C PHE A 41 -26.32 34.00 -13.97
N THR A 42 -25.22 33.39 -14.34
CA THR A 42 -25.17 31.99 -14.79
C THR A 42 -24.37 31.17 -13.79
N VAL A 43 -24.93 30.05 -13.36
CA VAL A 43 -24.23 29.06 -12.54
C VAL A 43 -23.69 27.97 -13.47
N GLU A 44 -22.37 27.80 -13.48
CA GLU A 44 -21.70 26.79 -14.28
C GLU A 44 -22.00 25.37 -13.78
N GLY A 45 -21.89 24.40 -14.69
CA GLY A 45 -22.11 22.99 -14.36
C GLY A 45 -21.17 22.50 -13.26
N GLY A 46 -21.71 21.78 -12.28
CA GLY A 46 -20.96 21.33 -11.10
C GLY A 46 -20.75 22.39 -10.01
N HIS A 47 -21.41 23.54 -10.12
CA HIS A 47 -21.56 24.49 -9.03
C HIS A 47 -23.01 24.57 -8.57
N ARG A 48 -23.23 25.03 -7.34
CA ARG A 48 -24.55 25.42 -6.84
C ARG A 48 -24.48 26.80 -6.22
N ALA A 49 -25.53 27.58 -6.40
CA ALA A 49 -25.60 28.92 -5.82
C ALA A 49 -26.65 28.99 -4.71
N ILE A 50 -26.33 29.77 -3.69
CA ILE A 50 -27.23 30.13 -2.60
C ILE A 50 -27.41 31.64 -2.63
N PHE A 51 -28.61 32.13 -2.34
CA PHE A 51 -28.83 33.56 -2.18
C PHE A 51 -28.62 34.02 -0.74
N PHE A 52 -27.79 35.05 -0.59
CA PHE A 52 -27.73 35.88 0.60
C PHE A 52 -28.53 37.16 0.37
N ASN A 53 -29.63 37.33 1.11
CA ASN A 53 -30.43 38.54 1.09
C ASN A 53 -29.98 39.52 2.17
N ARG A 54 -29.82 40.80 1.82
CA ARG A 54 -29.39 41.84 2.78
C ARG A 54 -30.38 42.09 3.93
N ILE A 55 -31.69 41.86 3.71
CA ILE A 55 -32.74 42.09 4.71
C ILE A 55 -33.16 40.79 5.43
N GLY A 56 -33.04 39.64 4.76
CA GLY A 56 -33.56 38.35 5.24
C GLY A 56 -32.52 37.26 5.48
N GLY A 57 -31.22 37.57 5.34
CA GLY A 57 -30.15 36.61 5.50
C GLY A 57 -30.11 35.55 4.38
N VAL A 58 -29.54 34.40 4.69
CA VAL A 58 -29.39 33.28 3.74
C VAL A 58 -30.74 32.58 3.57
N GLN A 59 -31.22 32.47 2.33
CA GLN A 59 -32.44 31.71 2.04
C GLN A 59 -32.14 30.21 2.14
N GLN A 60 -32.82 29.51 3.07
CA GLN A 60 -32.58 28.07 3.29
C GLN A 60 -33.25 27.17 2.24
N ASP A 61 -34.36 27.62 1.65
CA ASP A 61 -35.14 26.78 0.71
C ASP A 61 -34.74 26.99 -0.76
N THR A 62 -33.91 27.99 -1.06
CA THR A 62 -33.57 28.37 -2.45
C THR A 62 -32.17 27.90 -2.81
N ILE A 63 -32.06 26.65 -3.26
CA ILE A 63 -30.81 26.10 -3.81
C ILE A 63 -30.89 26.11 -5.32
N LEU A 64 -30.04 26.90 -5.96
CA LEU A 64 -30.03 27.05 -7.40
C LEU A 64 -29.10 26.01 -8.02
N ALA A 65 -29.68 25.18 -8.88
CA ALA A 65 -28.94 24.27 -9.74
C ALA A 65 -28.17 25.03 -10.84
N GLU A 66 -27.44 24.31 -11.67
CA GLU A 66 -26.80 24.87 -12.87
C GLU A 66 -27.82 25.57 -13.79
N GLY A 67 -27.42 26.65 -14.45
CA GLY A 67 -28.27 27.39 -15.38
C GLY A 67 -28.29 28.90 -15.17
N LEU A 68 -29.14 29.58 -15.95
CA LEU A 68 -29.33 31.02 -15.89
C LEU A 68 -30.36 31.35 -14.82
N HIS A 69 -29.95 32.15 -13.85
CA HIS A 69 -30.77 32.56 -12.71
C HIS A 69 -30.88 34.09 -12.66
N PHE A 70 -32.00 34.54 -12.11
CA PHE A 70 -32.27 35.95 -11.91
C PHE A 70 -32.06 36.32 -10.44
N ARG A 71 -31.28 37.37 -10.19
CA ARG A 71 -31.08 37.98 -8.88
C ARG A 71 -31.62 39.40 -8.90
N ILE A 72 -32.13 39.87 -7.77
CA ILE A 72 -32.45 41.29 -7.58
C ILE A 72 -31.14 42.00 -7.20
N PRO A 73 -30.60 42.90 -8.06
CA PRO A 73 -29.39 43.64 -7.74
C PRO A 73 -29.57 44.39 -6.42
N TRP A 74 -28.48 44.58 -5.67
CA TRP A 74 -28.46 45.27 -4.36
C TRP A 74 -29.08 44.55 -3.15
N PHE A 75 -30.02 43.63 -3.36
CA PHE A 75 -30.67 42.89 -2.28
C PHE A 75 -30.19 41.44 -2.19
N GLN A 76 -29.92 40.79 -3.32
CA GLN A 76 -29.53 39.39 -3.39
C GLN A 76 -28.09 39.25 -3.91
N TYR A 77 -27.27 38.57 -3.12
CA TYR A 77 -25.89 38.23 -3.46
C TYR A 77 -25.79 36.71 -3.68
N PRO A 78 -25.47 36.25 -4.90
CA PRO A 78 -25.28 34.84 -5.17
C PRO A 78 -23.93 34.37 -4.61
N ILE A 79 -23.95 33.30 -3.84
CA ILE A 79 -22.76 32.65 -3.29
C ILE A 79 -22.63 31.30 -3.97
N ILE A 80 -21.57 31.15 -4.76
CA ILE A 80 -21.35 29.98 -5.61
C ILE A 80 -20.43 29.00 -4.88
N TYR A 81 -20.91 27.77 -4.71
CA TYR A 81 -20.17 26.63 -4.18
C TYR A 81 -19.81 25.66 -5.30
N ASP A 82 -18.58 25.15 -5.26
CA ASP A 82 -18.20 23.98 -6.04
C ASP A 82 -18.68 22.71 -5.31
N ILE A 83 -19.46 21.88 -5.99
CA ILE A 83 -19.99 20.62 -5.45
C ILE A 83 -19.19 19.39 -5.93
N ARG A 84 -18.09 19.60 -6.66
CA ARG A 84 -17.20 18.53 -7.13
C ARG A 84 -16.33 18.00 -6.01
N ALA A 85 -16.01 16.71 -6.09
CA ALA A 85 -15.08 16.08 -5.17
C ALA A 85 -13.67 16.63 -5.35
N ARG A 86 -13.07 17.12 -4.26
CA ARG A 86 -11.70 17.63 -4.26
C ARG A 86 -10.82 16.79 -3.33
N PRO A 87 -9.62 16.35 -3.79
CA PRO A 87 -8.71 15.60 -2.95
C PRO A 87 -7.95 16.53 -2.01
N ARG A 88 -7.88 16.17 -0.73
CA ARG A 88 -7.05 16.85 0.26
C ARG A 88 -6.17 15.84 1.00
N LYS A 89 -4.86 16.11 1.06
CA LYS A 89 -3.92 15.34 1.89
C LYS A 89 -3.78 16.04 3.24
N ILE A 90 -4.05 15.31 4.32
CA ILE A 90 -3.93 15.81 5.69
C ILE A 90 -3.03 14.84 6.46
N SER A 91 -2.01 15.37 7.14
CA SER A 91 -1.10 14.59 7.97
C SER A 91 -1.31 14.93 9.43
N SER A 92 -1.30 13.92 10.29
CA SER A 92 -1.45 14.09 11.73
C SER A 92 -0.50 13.17 12.51
N PRO A 93 0.34 13.72 13.39
CA PRO A 93 1.06 12.91 14.37
C PRO A 93 0.09 12.42 15.45
N THR A 94 0.02 11.09 15.62
CA THR A 94 -0.93 10.43 16.52
C THR A 94 -0.23 9.35 17.34
N GLY A 95 -0.63 9.18 18.60
CA GLY A 95 -0.17 8.09 19.45
C GLY A 95 -0.95 6.80 19.20
N SER A 96 -0.24 5.67 19.09
CA SER A 96 -0.84 4.33 19.08
C SER A 96 -1.16 3.82 20.48
N LYS A 97 -1.81 2.66 20.57
CA LYS A 97 -2.13 1.98 21.83
C LYS A 97 -0.90 1.67 22.69
N ASP A 98 0.23 1.39 22.06
CA ASP A 98 1.53 1.12 22.68
C ASP A 98 2.36 2.38 22.92
N LEU A 99 1.73 3.56 22.92
CA LEU A 99 2.34 4.87 23.19
C LEU A 99 3.46 5.23 22.19
N GLN A 100 3.40 4.70 20.97
CA GLN A 100 4.33 5.07 19.90
C GLN A 100 3.75 6.21 19.07
N MET A 101 4.61 7.16 18.73
CA MET A 101 4.25 8.26 17.84
C MET A 101 4.28 7.78 16.39
N VAL A 102 3.15 7.90 15.71
CA VAL A 102 2.98 7.52 14.30
C VAL A 102 2.53 8.76 13.53
N ASN A 103 3.19 9.06 12.42
CA ASN A 103 2.74 10.10 11.50
C ASN A 103 1.92 9.45 10.39
N ILE A 104 0.64 9.78 10.32
CA ILE A 104 -0.29 9.21 9.35
C ILE A 104 -0.76 10.32 8.43
N SER A 105 -0.58 10.13 7.13
CA SER A 105 -1.17 10.97 6.10
C SER A 105 -2.38 10.28 5.48
N LEU A 106 -3.53 10.94 5.53
CA LEU A 106 -4.74 10.55 4.84
C LEU A 106 -4.97 11.40 3.60
N ARG A 107 -5.44 10.77 2.52
CA ARG A 107 -6.09 11.44 1.39
C ARG A 107 -7.60 11.30 1.58
N VAL A 108 -8.28 12.44 1.63
CA VAL A 108 -9.74 12.52 1.73
C VAL A 108 -10.28 13.16 0.47
N LEU A 109 -11.22 12.50 -0.20
CA LEU A 109 -12.04 13.08 -1.25
C LEU A 109 -13.35 13.53 -0.62
N SER A 110 -13.55 14.84 -0.56
CA SER A 110 -14.74 15.45 0.04
C SER A 110 -15.45 16.35 -0.95
N ARG A 111 -16.77 16.43 -0.80
CA ARG A 111 -17.64 17.41 -1.46
C ARG A 111 -18.75 17.84 -0.50
N PRO A 112 -19.27 19.06 -0.63
CA PRO A 112 -20.35 19.53 0.22
C PRO A 112 -21.68 18.88 -0.19
N ASN A 113 -22.58 18.67 0.79
CA ASN A 113 -23.92 18.18 0.51
C ASN A 113 -24.74 19.29 -0.15
N ALA A 114 -25.14 19.01 -1.37
CA ALA A 114 -25.76 19.96 -2.26
C ALA A 114 -27.18 20.39 -1.79
N LEU A 115 -27.84 19.62 -0.92
CA LEU A 115 -29.16 19.92 -0.33
C LEU A 115 -29.08 20.74 0.96
N GLU A 116 -27.96 20.73 1.65
CA GLU A 116 -27.80 21.37 2.97
C GLU A 116 -26.78 22.53 2.92
N LEU A 117 -26.52 23.04 1.71
CA LEU A 117 -25.58 24.14 1.49
C LEU A 117 -25.93 25.40 2.30
N PRO A 118 -27.21 25.82 2.44
CA PRO A 118 -27.54 27.02 3.20
C PRO A 118 -27.20 26.90 4.69
N SER A 119 -27.51 25.76 5.31
CA SER A 119 -27.14 25.47 6.70
C SER A 119 -25.62 25.35 6.88
N MET A 120 -24.94 24.76 5.89
CA MET A 120 -23.48 24.66 5.88
C MET A 120 -22.84 26.05 5.82
N TYR A 121 -23.30 26.93 4.91
CA TYR A 121 -22.77 28.29 4.77
C TYR A 121 -22.95 29.11 6.07
N GLN A 122 -24.11 29.02 6.73
CA GLN A 122 -24.34 29.73 8.00
C GLN A 122 -23.41 29.28 9.13
N ARG A 123 -23.10 27.98 9.22
CA ARG A 123 -22.24 27.43 10.30
C ARG A 123 -20.75 27.53 9.97
N LEU A 124 -20.41 27.21 8.73
CA LEU A 124 -19.04 26.92 8.29
C LEU A 124 -18.43 28.04 7.45
N GLY A 125 -19.25 28.79 6.72
CA GLY A 125 -18.80 29.77 5.73
C GLY A 125 -18.25 29.12 4.46
N LEU A 126 -17.52 29.92 3.67
CA LEU A 126 -16.89 29.46 2.42
C LEU A 126 -15.67 28.55 2.69
N ASP A 127 -14.94 28.78 3.77
CA ASP A 127 -13.69 28.07 4.10
C ASP A 127 -13.93 26.78 4.91
N TYR A 128 -15.01 26.07 4.60
CA TYR A 128 -15.41 24.86 5.32
C TYR A 128 -14.34 23.76 5.23
N GLU A 129 -13.66 23.63 4.08
CA GLU A 129 -12.63 22.61 3.86
C GLU A 129 -11.38 22.85 4.72
N GLU A 130 -10.96 24.10 4.89
CA GLU A 130 -9.75 24.42 5.64
C GLU A 130 -9.96 24.34 7.14
N ARG A 131 -11.16 24.72 7.59
CA ARG A 131 -11.48 24.80 9.02
C ARG A 131 -11.92 23.45 9.59
N VAL A 132 -12.75 22.70 8.87
CA VAL A 132 -13.42 21.51 9.42
C VAL A 132 -12.62 20.24 9.16
N LEU A 133 -12.16 20.02 7.91
CA LEU A 133 -11.55 18.74 7.52
C LEU A 133 -10.32 18.39 8.39
N PRO A 134 -9.35 19.29 8.65
CA PRO A 134 -8.22 18.95 9.51
C PRO A 134 -8.65 18.64 10.94
N SER A 135 -9.68 19.32 11.46
CA SER A 135 -10.18 19.12 12.82
C SER A 135 -10.78 17.71 12.98
N ILE A 136 -11.75 17.36 12.13
CA ILE A 136 -12.42 16.05 12.20
C ILE A 136 -11.46 14.90 11.90
N VAL A 137 -10.53 15.09 10.95
CA VAL A 137 -9.54 14.07 10.58
C VAL A 137 -8.59 13.83 11.74
N ASN A 138 -8.08 14.89 12.39
CA ASN A 138 -7.20 14.76 13.54
C ASN A 138 -7.89 14.09 14.72
N GLU A 139 -9.16 14.42 14.99
CA GLU A 139 -9.96 13.81 16.04
C GLU A 139 -10.15 12.30 15.79
N VAL A 140 -10.66 11.93 14.60
CA VAL A 140 -10.92 10.54 14.24
C VAL A 140 -9.63 9.72 14.17
N LEU A 141 -8.56 10.27 13.59
CA LEU A 141 -7.25 9.59 13.59
C LEU A 141 -6.79 9.26 15.01
N LYS A 142 -6.87 10.22 15.95
CA LYS A 142 -6.50 10.01 17.35
C LYS A 142 -7.38 8.98 18.04
N SER A 143 -8.70 9.00 17.81
CA SER A 143 -9.65 7.99 18.31
C SER A 143 -9.31 6.58 17.82
N VAL A 144 -9.12 6.42 16.51
CA VAL A 144 -8.97 5.10 15.88
C VAL A 144 -7.61 4.51 16.16
N VAL A 145 -6.55 5.29 15.97
CA VAL A 145 -5.16 4.81 16.07
C VAL A 145 -4.82 4.42 17.51
N ALA A 146 -5.40 5.09 18.51
CA ALA A 146 -5.25 4.72 19.92
C ALA A 146 -5.82 3.33 20.26
N LYS A 147 -6.69 2.75 19.42
CA LYS A 147 -7.25 1.41 19.61
C LYS A 147 -6.31 0.29 19.12
N PHE A 148 -5.35 0.61 18.24
CA PHE A 148 -4.46 -0.35 17.59
C PHE A 148 -3.01 -0.18 18.03
N ASN A 149 -2.26 -1.29 18.06
CA ASN A 149 -0.81 -1.24 18.25
C ASN A 149 -0.11 -0.79 16.97
N ALA A 150 1.08 -0.19 17.09
CA ALA A 150 1.89 0.24 15.94
C ALA A 150 2.11 -0.88 14.90
N SER A 151 2.39 -2.12 15.33
CA SER A 151 2.57 -3.28 14.44
C SER A 151 1.28 -3.68 13.70
N GLN A 152 0.11 -3.46 14.31
CA GLN A 152 -1.19 -3.74 13.70
C GLN A 152 -1.55 -2.72 12.63
N LEU A 153 -1.10 -1.47 12.75
CA LEU A 153 -1.32 -0.45 11.72
C LEU A 153 -0.65 -0.82 10.39
N ILE A 154 0.47 -1.56 10.43
CA ILE A 154 1.16 -2.08 9.25
C ILE A 154 0.43 -3.31 8.71
N THR A 155 0.22 -4.31 9.57
CA THR A 155 -0.30 -5.63 9.17
C THR A 155 -1.79 -5.63 8.83
N GLN A 156 -2.60 -4.84 9.54
CA GLN A 156 -4.07 -4.76 9.41
C GLN A 156 -4.53 -3.42 8.81
N ARG A 157 -3.70 -2.81 7.96
CA ARG A 157 -3.96 -1.49 7.36
C ARG A 157 -5.33 -1.36 6.70
N ALA A 158 -5.81 -2.42 6.02
CA ALA A 158 -7.11 -2.41 5.35
C ALA A 158 -8.28 -2.28 6.34
N GLN A 159 -8.22 -3.00 7.47
CA GLN A 159 -9.23 -2.95 8.51
C GLN A 159 -9.25 -1.57 9.19
N VAL A 160 -8.07 -1.02 9.48
CA VAL A 160 -7.93 0.33 10.05
C VAL A 160 -8.49 1.38 9.09
N SER A 161 -8.17 1.29 7.79
CA SER A 161 -8.68 2.23 6.78
C SER A 161 -10.20 2.20 6.65
N LEU A 162 -10.82 1.02 6.73
CA LEU A 162 -12.28 0.88 6.71
C LEU A 162 -12.91 1.53 7.95
N LEU A 163 -12.32 1.32 9.12
CA LEU A 163 -12.81 1.87 10.37
C LEU A 163 -12.69 3.41 10.39
N ILE A 164 -11.55 3.95 9.97
CA ILE A 164 -11.34 5.40 9.78
C ILE A 164 -12.40 5.95 8.82
N ARG A 165 -12.61 5.32 7.67
CA ARG A 165 -13.61 5.78 6.70
C ARG A 165 -15.01 5.83 7.31
N ARG A 166 -15.40 4.80 8.09
CA ARG A 166 -16.71 4.76 8.74
C ARG A 166 -16.87 5.89 9.76
N GLU A 167 -15.95 6.00 10.72
CA GLU A 167 -16.02 7.05 11.76
C GLU A 167 -15.95 8.45 11.13
N LEU A 168 -15.09 8.66 10.14
CA LEU A 168 -14.95 9.96 9.47
C LEU A 168 -16.19 10.33 8.66
N THR A 169 -16.82 9.35 7.99
CA THR A 169 -18.07 9.58 7.23
C THR A 169 -19.22 9.93 8.17
N GLU A 170 -19.29 9.29 9.33
CA GLU A 170 -20.31 9.59 10.34
C GLU A 170 -20.13 11.01 10.88
N ARG A 171 -18.90 11.40 11.25
CA ARG A 171 -18.60 12.75 11.73
C ARG A 171 -18.75 13.83 10.66
N ALA A 172 -18.47 13.52 9.39
CA ALA A 172 -18.62 14.48 8.29
C ALA A 172 -20.09 14.86 8.02
N LYS A 173 -21.05 13.95 8.29
CA LYS A 173 -22.48 14.22 8.13
C LYS A 173 -22.98 15.35 9.03
N ASP A 174 -22.45 15.46 10.25
CA ASP A 174 -22.80 16.54 11.20
C ASP A 174 -22.51 17.94 10.63
N PHE A 175 -21.56 18.01 9.69
CA PHE A 175 -21.12 19.22 9.01
C PHE A 175 -21.65 19.35 7.58
N SER A 176 -22.62 18.52 7.18
CA SER A 176 -23.17 18.49 5.82
C SER A 176 -22.11 18.23 4.73
N LEU A 177 -21.07 17.46 5.06
CA LEU A 177 -20.01 17.05 4.13
C LEU A 177 -20.17 15.58 3.74
N ILE A 178 -19.94 15.30 2.46
CA ILE A 178 -19.95 13.95 1.91
C ILE A 178 -18.52 13.57 1.58
N LEU A 179 -18.09 12.42 2.10
CA LEU A 179 -16.79 11.83 1.81
C LEU A 179 -17.00 10.71 0.79
N ASP A 180 -16.47 10.90 -0.41
CA ASP A 180 -16.57 9.88 -1.48
C ASP A 180 -15.51 8.79 -1.27
N ASP A 181 -14.32 9.15 -0.79
CA ASP A 181 -13.25 8.20 -0.48
C ASP A 181 -12.31 8.72 0.61
N VAL A 182 -11.78 7.80 1.41
CA VAL A 182 -10.81 8.06 2.47
C VAL A 182 -9.78 6.94 2.45
N ALA A 183 -8.53 7.30 2.19
CA ALA A 183 -7.44 6.36 2.11
C ALA A 183 -6.22 6.84 2.90
N ILE A 184 -5.58 5.91 3.61
CA ILE A 184 -4.23 6.15 4.13
C ILE A 184 -3.29 6.23 2.92
N THR A 185 -2.49 7.28 2.84
CA THR A 185 -1.47 7.45 1.80
C THR A 185 -0.12 6.98 2.32
N GLU A 186 0.28 7.53 3.47
CA GLU A 186 1.60 7.33 4.05
C GLU A 186 1.48 7.09 5.55
N LEU A 187 2.29 6.17 6.05
CA LEU A 187 2.34 5.82 7.47
C LEU A 187 3.80 5.64 7.84
N SER A 188 4.29 6.50 8.73
CA SER A 188 5.68 6.50 9.18
C SER A 188 5.77 6.46 10.70
N PHE A 189 6.76 5.71 11.18
CA PHE A 189 7.11 5.61 12.59
C PHE A 189 8.42 6.37 12.86
N SER A 190 8.79 6.52 14.14
CA SER A 190 10.13 6.98 14.50
C SER A 190 11.20 6.05 13.91
N ARG A 191 12.36 6.61 13.55
CA ARG A 191 13.45 5.85 12.91
C ARG A 191 13.96 4.74 13.83
N GLU A 192 14.00 5.02 15.12
CA GLU A 192 14.42 4.12 16.19
C GLU A 192 13.47 2.92 16.30
N TYR A 193 12.16 3.14 16.18
CA TYR A 193 11.18 2.06 16.22
C TYR A 193 11.29 1.15 15.00
N THR A 194 11.40 1.74 13.80
CA THR A 194 11.59 0.98 12.55
C THR A 194 12.85 0.13 12.62
N ALA A 195 13.98 0.70 13.05
CA ALA A 195 15.24 -0.04 13.22
C ALA A 195 15.11 -1.19 14.24
N ALA A 196 14.42 -0.96 15.36
CA ALA A 196 14.19 -2.00 16.37
C ALA A 196 13.29 -3.14 15.86
N VAL A 197 12.25 -2.82 15.07
CA VAL A 197 11.37 -3.82 14.46
C VAL A 197 12.11 -4.64 13.40
N GLU A 198 12.91 -3.99 12.54
CA GLU A 198 13.75 -4.66 11.55
C GLU A 198 14.76 -5.59 12.23
N ALA A 199 15.48 -5.11 13.25
CA ALA A 199 16.42 -5.92 14.01
C ALA A 199 15.75 -7.12 14.67
N LYS A 200 14.53 -6.94 15.23
CA LYS A 200 13.74 -8.03 15.79
C LYS A 200 13.33 -9.05 14.72
N GLN A 201 12.94 -8.59 13.53
CA GLN A 201 12.60 -9.48 12.41
C GLN A 201 13.81 -10.29 11.95
N VAL A 202 14.98 -9.67 11.82
CA VAL A 202 16.23 -10.35 11.47
C VAL A 202 16.56 -11.41 12.53
N ALA A 203 16.55 -11.05 13.81
CA ALA A 203 16.83 -11.99 14.89
C ALA A 203 15.82 -13.17 14.93
N GLN A 204 14.54 -12.91 14.66
CA GLN A 204 13.53 -13.96 14.57
C GLN A 204 13.76 -14.90 13.37
N GLN A 205 14.12 -14.34 12.21
CA GLN A 205 14.46 -15.14 11.03
C GLN A 205 15.73 -15.98 11.25
N GLU A 206 16.74 -15.41 11.89
CA GLU A 206 17.98 -16.12 12.26
C GLU A 206 17.70 -17.26 13.24
N ALA A 207 16.87 -17.03 14.26
CA ALA A 207 16.46 -18.06 15.21
C ALA A 207 15.70 -19.20 14.51
N GLN A 208 14.75 -18.88 13.61
CA GLN A 208 14.05 -19.88 12.81
C GLN A 208 15.02 -20.66 11.93
N ARG A 209 15.95 -19.97 11.26
CA ARG A 209 16.98 -20.62 10.42
C ARG A 209 17.88 -21.55 11.23
N ALA A 210 18.28 -21.15 12.43
CA ALA A 210 19.08 -21.98 13.32
C ALA A 210 18.31 -23.25 13.75
N GLN A 211 17.02 -23.13 14.05
CA GLN A 211 16.16 -24.29 14.34
C GLN A 211 16.08 -25.24 13.15
N PHE A 212 15.84 -24.73 11.94
CA PHE A 212 15.83 -25.54 10.72
C PHE A 212 17.17 -26.22 10.44
N LEU A 213 18.31 -25.56 10.73
CA LEU A 213 19.63 -26.14 10.57
C LEU A 213 19.85 -27.31 11.54
N VAL A 214 19.44 -27.15 12.81
CA VAL A 214 19.51 -28.21 13.81
C VAL A 214 18.62 -29.39 13.43
N GLU A 215 17.40 -29.13 12.94
CA GLU A 215 16.51 -30.18 12.46
C GLU A 215 17.09 -30.91 11.25
N LYS A 216 17.63 -30.18 10.27
CA LYS A 216 18.32 -30.76 9.12
C LYS A 216 19.49 -31.64 9.55
N ALA A 217 20.32 -31.17 10.48
CA ALA A 217 21.44 -31.94 11.01
C ALA A 217 20.98 -33.24 11.72
N LYS A 218 19.88 -33.19 12.47
CA LYS A 218 19.26 -34.38 13.09
C LYS A 218 18.74 -35.37 12.04
N GLN A 219 18.11 -34.88 10.97
CA GLN A 219 17.64 -35.76 9.89
C GLN A 219 18.80 -36.39 9.12
N GLU A 220 19.85 -35.62 8.82
CA GLU A 220 21.07 -36.14 8.19
C GLU A 220 21.78 -37.18 9.07
N GLN A 221 21.82 -36.97 10.39
CA GLN A 221 22.35 -37.96 11.32
C GLN A 221 21.55 -39.26 11.29
N ARG A 222 20.21 -39.16 11.35
CA ARG A 222 19.33 -40.34 11.25
C ARG A 222 19.50 -41.05 9.92
N GLN A 223 19.59 -40.31 8.82
CA GLN A 223 19.85 -40.88 7.50
C GLN A 223 21.16 -41.66 7.46
N LYS A 224 22.24 -41.11 8.03
CA LYS A 224 23.55 -41.79 8.11
C LYS A 224 23.51 -43.05 8.98
N ILE A 225 22.79 -43.03 10.12
CA ILE A 225 22.64 -44.22 10.98
C ILE A 225 21.89 -45.32 10.23
N VAL A 226 20.73 -44.99 9.65
CA VAL A 226 19.92 -45.95 8.89
C VAL A 226 20.70 -46.49 7.68
N GLN A 227 21.47 -45.64 7.00
CA GLN A 227 22.33 -46.07 5.89
C GLN A 227 23.44 -47.01 6.38
N ALA A 228 24.12 -46.69 7.47
CA ALA A 228 25.18 -47.52 8.03
C ALA A 228 24.65 -48.87 8.55
N GLU A 229 23.46 -48.88 9.17
CA GLU A 229 22.78 -50.11 9.58
C GLU A 229 22.39 -50.96 8.37
N GLY A 230 21.80 -50.35 7.33
CA GLY A 230 21.47 -51.02 6.08
C GLY A 230 22.70 -51.59 5.38
N GLU A 231 23.82 -50.85 5.35
CA GLU A 231 25.09 -51.32 4.80
C GLU A 231 25.69 -52.45 5.64
N ALA A 232 25.63 -52.38 6.97
CA ALA A 232 26.12 -53.43 7.86
C ALA A 232 25.30 -54.72 7.72
N GLU A 233 23.97 -54.62 7.65
CA GLU A 233 23.09 -55.76 7.45
C GLU A 233 23.27 -56.36 6.05
N ALA A 234 23.36 -55.52 5.02
CA ALA A 234 23.69 -55.95 3.66
C ALA A 234 25.07 -56.63 3.60
N ALA A 235 26.08 -56.12 4.30
CA ALA A 235 27.41 -56.71 4.36
C ALA A 235 27.41 -58.07 5.09
N LYS A 236 26.63 -58.22 6.17
CA LYS A 236 26.44 -59.51 6.86
C LYS A 236 25.78 -60.53 5.93
N MET A 237 24.64 -60.18 5.33
CA MET A 237 23.94 -61.05 4.36
C MET A 237 24.83 -61.43 3.17
N LEU A 238 25.57 -60.46 2.63
CA LEU A 238 26.52 -60.71 1.55
C LEU A 238 27.65 -61.63 2.03
N GLY A 239 28.22 -61.41 3.22
CA GLY A 239 29.26 -62.25 3.81
C GLY A 239 28.81 -63.70 3.99
N GLU A 240 27.59 -63.92 4.46
CA GLU A 240 26.97 -65.25 4.53
C GLU A 240 26.79 -65.89 3.15
N ALA A 241 26.29 -65.13 2.17
CA ALA A 241 26.13 -65.61 0.79
C ALA A 241 27.48 -65.98 0.13
N LEU A 242 28.52 -65.18 0.37
CA LEU A 242 29.88 -65.42 -0.12
C LEU A 242 30.52 -66.64 0.54
N SER A 243 30.31 -66.83 1.85
CA SER A 243 30.81 -67.99 2.60
C SER A 243 30.23 -69.30 2.07
N LYS A 244 28.96 -69.28 1.62
CA LYS A 244 28.30 -70.44 1.00
C LYS A 244 28.82 -70.78 -0.40
N ASN A 245 29.35 -69.80 -1.14
CA ASN A 245 29.83 -70.02 -2.52
C ASN A 245 31.19 -69.32 -2.79
N PRO A 246 32.33 -70.01 -2.58
CA PRO A 246 33.65 -69.43 -2.79
C PRO A 246 33.95 -69.10 -4.27
N GLY A 247 33.18 -69.65 -5.22
CA GLY A 247 33.28 -69.31 -6.64
C GLY A 247 32.84 -67.88 -6.95
N TYR A 248 31.94 -67.30 -6.15
CA TYR A 248 31.40 -65.97 -6.40
C TYR A 248 32.42 -64.85 -6.15
N ILE A 249 33.32 -64.99 -5.16
CA ILE A 249 34.42 -64.03 -4.93
C ILE A 249 35.35 -64.00 -6.13
N LYS A 250 35.71 -65.16 -6.69
CA LYS A 250 36.55 -65.26 -7.89
C LYS A 250 35.91 -64.53 -9.07
N LEU A 251 34.61 -64.74 -9.28
CA LEU A 251 33.84 -64.09 -10.35
C LEU A 251 33.75 -62.56 -10.16
N ARG A 252 33.56 -62.07 -8.92
CA ARG A 252 33.61 -60.63 -8.61
C ARG A 252 34.98 -60.02 -8.86
N LYS A 253 36.07 -60.71 -8.49
CA LYS A 253 37.43 -60.23 -8.74
C LYS A 253 37.69 -60.08 -10.25
N ILE A 254 37.28 -61.07 -11.05
CA ILE A 254 37.39 -61.02 -12.51
C ILE A 254 36.59 -59.83 -13.08
N ARG A 255 35.35 -59.61 -12.62
CA ARG A 255 34.55 -58.45 -13.05
C ARG A 255 35.15 -57.11 -12.61
N ALA A 256 35.73 -57.03 -11.42
CA ALA A 256 36.41 -55.83 -10.94
C ALA A 256 37.63 -55.52 -11.81
N ALA A 257 38.46 -56.54 -12.12
CA ALA A 257 39.58 -56.41 -13.04
C ALA A 257 39.11 -55.96 -14.44
N GLN A 258 38.05 -56.57 -14.99
CA GLN A 258 37.46 -56.17 -16.27
C GLN A 258 36.99 -54.71 -16.27
N ASN A 259 36.35 -54.25 -15.19
CA ASN A 259 35.90 -52.86 -15.06
C ASN A 259 37.07 -51.89 -14.95
N ILE A 260 38.09 -52.21 -14.14
CA ILE A 260 39.32 -51.40 -14.01
C ILE A 260 40.01 -51.29 -15.37
N SER A 261 40.18 -52.41 -16.09
CA SER A 261 40.75 -52.43 -17.44
C SER A 261 39.95 -51.57 -18.42
N LYS A 262 38.61 -51.60 -18.36
CA LYS A 262 37.74 -50.78 -19.21
C LYS A 262 37.90 -49.28 -18.90
N THR A 263 37.93 -48.90 -17.63
CA THR A 263 38.14 -47.50 -17.21
C THR A 263 39.52 -46.99 -17.64
N ILE A 264 40.56 -47.82 -17.53
CA ILE A 264 41.93 -47.47 -17.93
C ILE A 264 42.06 -47.37 -19.45
N ALA A 265 41.46 -48.29 -20.22
CA ALA A 265 41.44 -48.22 -21.67
C ALA A 265 40.75 -46.94 -22.20
N THR A 266 39.84 -46.36 -21.41
CA THR A 266 39.10 -45.13 -21.76
C THR A 266 39.79 -43.86 -21.22
N SER A 267 40.71 -43.99 -20.26
CA SER A 267 41.46 -42.86 -19.69
C SER A 267 42.45 -42.28 -20.70
N GLN A 268 42.47 -40.95 -20.84
CA GLN A 268 43.42 -40.24 -21.72
C GLN A 268 44.86 -40.26 -21.19
N ASN A 269 45.06 -40.51 -19.89
CA ASN A 269 46.38 -40.55 -19.28
C ASN A 269 46.97 -41.97 -19.36
N ARG A 270 48.05 -42.15 -20.13
CA ARG A 270 48.71 -43.46 -20.34
C ARG A 270 49.67 -43.76 -19.19
N ILE A 271 49.21 -44.57 -18.23
CA ILE A 271 50.03 -45.08 -17.13
C ILE A 271 50.35 -46.54 -17.45
N TYR A 272 51.64 -46.89 -17.55
CA TYR A 272 52.06 -48.28 -17.69
C TYR A 272 51.96 -48.98 -16.34
N LEU A 273 50.96 -49.85 -16.20
CA LEU A 273 50.77 -50.67 -15.02
C LEU A 273 51.11 -52.12 -15.38
N THR A 274 51.83 -52.80 -14.50
CA THR A 274 52.10 -54.23 -14.61
C THR A 274 50.82 -55.04 -14.42
N ALA A 275 50.76 -56.24 -15.01
CA ALA A 275 49.58 -57.12 -14.92
C ALA A 275 49.19 -57.48 -13.47
N ASP A 276 50.15 -57.46 -12.55
CA ASP A 276 49.94 -57.70 -11.12
C ASP A 276 49.21 -56.52 -10.45
N ASN A 277 49.54 -55.28 -10.81
CA ASN A 277 48.85 -54.07 -10.30
C ASN A 277 47.39 -53.99 -10.78
N LEU A 278 47.08 -54.60 -11.92
CA LEU A 278 45.73 -54.66 -12.49
C LEU A 278 44.94 -55.89 -12.03
N VAL A 279 45.55 -56.77 -11.23
CA VAL A 279 44.92 -57.99 -10.73
C VAL A 279 44.43 -58.88 -11.90
N LEU A 280 45.19 -58.88 -13.00
CA LEU A 280 44.86 -59.61 -14.23
C LEU A 280 45.50 -61.01 -14.29
N ASN A 281 46.41 -61.31 -13.37
CA ASN A 281 47.10 -62.59 -13.29
C ASN A 281 46.22 -63.65 -12.61
N LEU A 282 45.40 -64.34 -13.40
CA LEU A 282 44.45 -65.36 -12.94
C LEU A 282 45.10 -66.70 -12.56
N GLN A 283 46.39 -66.88 -12.86
CA GLN A 283 47.12 -68.15 -12.71
C GLN A 283 47.96 -68.23 -11.43
N ASP A 284 48.16 -67.13 -10.71
CA ASP A 284 49.03 -67.08 -9.54
C ASP A 284 48.34 -67.65 -8.27
N GLU A 285 49.02 -68.53 -7.52
CA GLU A 285 48.50 -69.12 -6.27
C GLU A 285 48.34 -68.06 -5.15
N SER A 286 49.10 -66.97 -5.22
CA SER A 286 48.99 -65.82 -4.32
C SER A 286 47.58 -65.20 -4.35
N PHE A 287 46.92 -65.25 -5.51
CA PHE A 287 45.57 -64.73 -5.76
C PHE A 287 44.47 -65.52 -5.05
N THR A 288 44.72 -66.79 -4.78
CA THR A 288 43.79 -67.73 -4.10
C THR A 288 44.06 -67.85 -2.59
N ARG A 289 45.31 -67.69 -2.13
CA ARG A 289 45.71 -67.94 -0.72
C ARG A 289 45.46 -66.80 0.28
N LEU A 290 45.30 -65.55 -0.16
CA LEU A 290 45.06 -64.39 0.73
C LEU A 290 43.79 -64.47 1.62
N HIS A 291 42.96 -65.51 1.48
CA HIS A 291 41.71 -65.69 2.23
C HIS A 291 41.73 -66.86 3.25
N SER A 292 42.68 -67.79 3.18
CA SER A 292 42.72 -68.90 4.14
C SER A 292 43.24 -68.46 5.51
N ASP A 293 44.25 -67.58 5.55
CA ASP A 293 44.91 -67.18 6.82
C ASP A 293 44.11 -66.16 7.64
N SER A 294 43.30 -65.30 6.98
CA SER A 294 42.50 -64.29 7.68
C SER A 294 41.26 -64.86 8.38
N LEU A 295 40.68 -65.94 7.83
CA LEU A 295 39.56 -66.67 8.45
C LEU A 295 40.01 -67.51 9.67
N ILE A 296 41.27 -67.96 9.70
CA ILE A 296 41.83 -68.73 10.83
C ILE A 296 42.21 -67.81 12.00
N LYS A 297 42.69 -66.59 11.73
CA LYS A 297 43.07 -65.62 12.77
C LYS A 297 41.90 -64.94 13.47
N ALA A 298 40.74 -64.81 12.82
CA ALA A 298 39.55 -64.20 13.41
C ALA A 298 38.76 -65.11 14.37
N LYS A 299 39.22 -66.36 14.58
CA LYS A 299 38.58 -67.37 15.44
C LYS A 299 39.34 -67.65 16.74
N LYS A 300 40.32 -66.83 17.10
CA LYS A 300 41.04 -66.84 18.38
C LYS A 300 40.83 -65.55 19.14
#